data_AF-A0A3M0Y2B3-F1
#
_entry.id   AF-A0A3M0Y2B3-F1
#
_cell.length_a   1.000
_cell.length_b   1.000
_cell.length_c   1.000
_cell.angle_alpha   90.00
_cell.angle_beta   90.00
_cell.angle_gamma   90.00
#
_symmetry.space_group_name_H-M   'P 1'
#
loop_
_entity.id
_entity.type
_entity.pdbx_description
1 polymer ?
#
loop_
_entity_poly.entity_id
_entity_poly.type
_entity_poly.pdbx_seq_one_letter_code
_entity_poly.pdbx_strand_id
1 'polypeptide(L)'
;MGTFGSVDDRHRVAFTLVELLVALSIVAVLLGLLAPALAAAREAGRRAVCRANMHSFGLAFEMYRNDHHPEPFPFAAESFNALAGWLEPLRSLEPYLGVAPPRFDDRRRRVVGVSDALVCPTDPGAWLLAGWSYYYYPTEMMQFPEDLLKRVAPMYREGSSSNGLPVLLDAQPWH
;
A
#
# COMPACT_ATOMS: atom_id res chain seq x y z
N MET A 1 -1.86 -19.46 -68.06
CA MET A 1 -0.60 -18.75 -67.72
C MET A 1 -0.63 -18.39 -66.25
N GLY A 2 0.19 -19.03 -65.43
CA GLY A 2 0.36 -18.70 -64.00
C GLY A 2 1.72 -19.24 -63.58
N THR A 3 2.72 -18.36 -63.53
CA THR A 3 4.12 -18.69 -63.25
C THR A 3 4.27 -19.06 -61.77
N PHE A 4 4.73 -20.28 -61.50
CA PHE A 4 5.17 -20.71 -60.17
C PHE A 4 6.38 -19.87 -59.75
N GLY A 5 6.22 -19.12 -58.67
CA GLY A 5 7.29 -18.32 -58.07
C GLY A 5 8.39 -19.21 -57.50
N SER A 6 9.63 -18.87 -57.87
CA SER A 6 10.87 -19.45 -57.36
C SER A 6 10.96 -19.27 -55.84
N VAL A 7 11.07 -20.37 -55.10
CA VAL A 7 11.40 -20.35 -53.66
C VAL A 7 12.89 -20.01 -53.57
N ASP A 8 13.17 -18.83 -53.03
CA ASP A 8 14.50 -18.29 -52.78
C ASP A 8 15.30 -19.21 -51.84
N ASP A 9 16.46 -19.66 -52.30
CA ASP A 9 17.34 -20.64 -51.65
C ASP A 9 18.15 -19.96 -50.54
N ARG A 10 17.44 -19.50 -49.52
CA ARG A 10 18.04 -18.93 -48.31
C ARG A 10 18.67 -20.08 -47.53
N HIS A 11 20.00 -20.13 -47.53
CA HIS A 11 20.86 -20.95 -46.65
C HIS A 11 20.12 -21.39 -45.37
N ARG A 12 19.53 -22.59 -45.38
CA ARG A 12 18.86 -23.14 -44.20
C ARG A 12 19.93 -23.65 -43.26
N VAL A 13 20.32 -22.83 -42.31
CA VAL A 13 21.19 -23.24 -41.20
C VAL A 13 20.39 -24.22 -40.35
N ALA A 14 20.68 -25.51 -40.47
CA ALA A 14 20.10 -26.52 -39.60
C ALA A 14 20.78 -26.45 -38.23
N PHE A 15 20.04 -25.98 -37.22
CA PHE A 15 20.52 -25.97 -35.83
C PHE A 15 20.74 -27.40 -35.35
N THR A 16 21.87 -27.64 -34.69
CA THR A 16 22.11 -28.94 -34.05
C THR A 16 21.32 -29.03 -32.75
N LEU A 17 20.87 -30.23 -32.38
CA LEU A 17 20.13 -30.47 -31.13
C LEU A 17 20.93 -29.99 -29.90
N VAL A 18 22.26 -30.13 -29.96
CA VAL A 18 23.20 -29.70 -28.92
C VAL A 18 23.16 -28.18 -28.74
N GLU A 19 23.12 -27.41 -29.83
CA GLU A 19 23.13 -25.95 -29.80
C GLU A 19 21.84 -25.39 -29.18
N LEU A 20 20.69 -26.01 -29.47
CA LEU A 20 19.43 -25.70 -28.81
C LEU A 20 19.46 -26.03 -27.31
N LEU A 21 20.05 -27.17 -26.95
CA LEU A 21 20.12 -27.65 -25.57
C LEU A 21 21.03 -26.76 -24.70
N VAL A 22 22.17 -26.31 -25.22
CA VAL A 22 23.06 -25.36 -24.54
C VAL A 22 22.40 -23.98 -24.39
N ALA A 23 21.67 -23.51 -25.40
CA ALA A 23 20.97 -22.23 -25.30
C ALA A 23 19.91 -22.24 -24.19
N LEU A 24 19.10 -23.30 -24.11
CA LEU A 24 18.09 -23.43 -23.06
C LEU A 24 18.71 -23.59 -21.66
N SER A 25 19.84 -24.28 -21.53
CA SER A 25 20.51 -24.43 -20.24
C SER A 25 21.05 -23.09 -19.71
N ILE A 26 21.61 -22.24 -20.57
CA ILE A 26 22.05 -20.89 -20.20
C ILE A 26 20.87 -20.03 -19.78
N VAL A 27 19.76 -20.03 -20.54
CA VAL A 27 18.55 -19.27 -20.18
C VAL A 27 17.98 -19.73 -18.83
N ALA A 28 17.96 -21.04 -18.57
CA ALA A 28 17.49 -21.59 -17.29
C ALA A 28 18.34 -21.10 -16.10
N VAL A 29 19.67 -21.06 -16.23
CA VAL A 29 20.56 -20.54 -15.19
C VAL A 29 20.32 -19.04 -14.96
N LEU A 30 20.22 -18.25 -16.03
CA LEU A 30 19.95 -16.81 -15.93
C LEU A 30 18.61 -16.54 -15.22
N LEU A 31 17.54 -17.25 -15.59
CA LEU A 31 16.24 -17.12 -14.93
C LEU A 31 16.28 -17.57 -13.46
N GLY A 32 17.04 -18.63 -13.15
CA GLY A 32 17.24 -19.08 -11.77
C GLY A 32 17.88 -18.03 -10.87
N LEU A 33 18.81 -17.24 -11.40
CA LEU A 33 19.44 -16.12 -10.68
C LEU A 33 18.54 -14.88 -10.60
N LEU A 34 17.72 -14.63 -11.63
CA LEU A 34 16.84 -13.46 -11.69
C LEU A 34 15.55 -13.60 -10.86
N ALA A 35 15.03 -14.83 -10.71
CA ALA A 35 13.78 -15.08 -9.99
C ALA A 35 13.75 -14.54 -8.54
N PRO A 36 14.75 -14.82 -7.67
CA PRO A 36 14.75 -14.30 -6.30
C PRO A 36 14.89 -12.76 -6.26
N ALA A 37 15.69 -12.18 -7.16
CA ALA A 37 15.86 -10.73 -7.25
C ALA A 37 14.55 -10.03 -7.65
N LEU A 38 13.78 -10.61 -8.56
CA LEU A 38 12.49 -10.08 -8.98
C LEU A 38 11.44 -10.13 -7.86
N ALA A 39 11.43 -11.18 -7.04
CA ALA A 39 10.54 -11.27 -5.89
C ALA A 39 10.84 -10.16 -4.86
N ALA A 40 12.11 -9.94 -4.55
CA ALA A 40 12.53 -8.86 -3.64
C ALA A 40 12.19 -7.47 -4.19
N ALA A 41 12.39 -7.25 -5.50
CA ALA A 41 12.05 -5.97 -6.14
C ALA A 41 10.54 -5.69 -6.11
N ARG A 42 9.69 -6.71 -6.34
CA ARG A 42 8.24 -6.58 -6.23
C ARG A 42 7.81 -6.22 -4.82
N GLU A 43 8.37 -6.88 -3.81
CA GLU A 43 8.03 -6.60 -2.41
C GLU A 43 8.50 -5.20 -1.98
N ALA A 44 9.68 -4.77 -2.43
CA ALA A 44 10.14 -3.39 -2.24
C ALA A 44 9.19 -2.37 -2.91
N GLY A 45 8.67 -2.68 -4.10
CA GLY A 45 7.67 -1.86 -4.78
C GLY A 45 6.37 -1.74 -4.00
N ARG A 46 5.84 -2.86 -3.48
CA ARG A 46 4.63 -2.87 -2.63
C ARG A 46 4.80 -2.00 -1.39
N ARG A 47 5.94 -2.10 -0.70
CA ARG A 47 6.27 -1.24 0.45
C ARG A 47 6.42 0.24 0.06
N ALA A 48 6.97 0.54 -1.12
CA ALA A 48 7.08 1.91 -1.60
C ALA A 48 5.70 2.56 -1.79
N VAL A 49 4.71 1.81 -2.29
CA VAL A 49 3.32 2.28 -2.39
C VAL A 49 2.74 2.58 -1.00
N CYS A 50 2.91 1.67 -0.03
CA CYS A 50 2.41 1.91 1.34
C CYS A 50 3.00 3.19 1.96
N ARG A 51 4.30 3.44 1.78
CA ARG A 51 4.94 4.67 2.25
C ARG A 51 4.44 5.93 1.55
N ALA A 52 4.20 5.87 0.24
CA ALA A 52 3.65 7.00 -0.51
C ALA A 52 2.23 7.35 -0.04
N ASN A 53 1.38 6.34 0.16
CA ASN A 53 0.04 6.52 0.72
C ASN A 53 0.11 7.16 2.12
N MET A 54 0.94 6.62 3.04
CA MET A 54 1.12 7.20 4.38
C MET A 54 1.57 8.67 4.33
N HIS A 55 2.48 9.01 3.42
CA HIS A 55 2.92 10.39 3.23
C HIS A 55 1.76 11.30 2.79
N SER A 56 0.89 10.84 1.89
CA SER A 56 -0.30 11.60 1.47
C SER A 56 -1.27 11.84 2.62
N PHE A 57 -1.46 10.86 3.51
CA PHE A 57 -2.24 11.06 4.73
C PHE A 57 -1.59 12.08 5.66
N GLY A 58 -0.28 12.00 5.89
CA GLY A 58 0.44 12.97 6.72
C GLY A 58 0.23 14.41 6.26
N LEU A 59 0.30 14.65 4.93
CA LEU A 59 0.01 15.96 4.34
C LEU A 59 -1.45 16.36 4.55
N ALA A 60 -2.40 15.44 4.35
CA ALA A 60 -3.82 15.72 4.57
C ALA A 60 -4.14 16.11 6.02
N PHE A 61 -3.50 15.44 6.99
CA PHE A 61 -3.62 15.82 8.41
C PHE A 61 -3.01 17.19 8.70
N GLU A 62 -1.87 17.52 8.09
CA GLU A 62 -1.26 18.84 8.25
C GLU A 62 -2.15 19.96 7.68
N MET A 63 -2.74 19.74 6.51
CA MET A 63 -3.71 20.66 5.93
C MET A 63 -4.96 20.80 6.80
N TYR A 64 -5.54 19.68 7.24
CA TYR A 64 -6.69 19.67 8.15
C TYR A 64 -6.41 20.50 9.41
N ARG A 65 -5.26 20.24 10.05
CA ARG A 65 -4.82 20.94 11.26
C ARG A 65 -4.78 22.45 11.06
N ASN A 66 -4.17 22.89 9.95
CA ASN A 66 -4.04 24.32 9.65
C ASN A 66 -5.39 25.00 9.48
N ASP A 67 -6.40 24.26 8.98
CA ASP A 67 -7.74 24.79 8.74
C ASP A 67 -8.65 24.74 9.99
N HIS A 68 -8.36 23.90 10.99
CA HIS A 68 -9.30 23.56 12.09
C HIS A 68 -8.87 24.02 13.52
N HIS A 69 -8.12 25.11 13.66
CA HIS A 69 -7.77 25.64 14.99
C HIS A 69 -9.02 26.06 15.81
N PRO A 70 -9.14 25.71 17.12
CA PRO A 70 -8.14 25.11 18.01
C PRO A 70 -8.15 23.58 18.11
N GLU A 71 -9.08 22.88 17.44
CA GLU A 71 -9.20 21.40 17.46
C GLU A 71 -8.44 20.79 16.27
N PRO A 72 -7.13 20.48 16.41
CA PRO A 72 -6.24 20.33 15.27
C PRO A 72 -6.31 18.93 14.63
N PHE A 73 -7.15 18.04 15.13
CA PHE A 73 -7.17 16.64 14.75
C PHE A 73 -8.61 16.14 14.56
N PRO A 74 -8.86 15.33 13.52
CA PRO A 74 -10.20 14.81 13.30
C PRO A 74 -10.57 13.84 14.42
N PHE A 75 -11.69 14.11 15.07
CA PHE A 75 -12.23 13.29 16.15
C PHE A 75 -12.78 11.98 15.58
N ALA A 76 -12.38 10.84 16.16
CA ALA A 76 -13.08 9.59 15.94
C ALA A 76 -14.27 9.55 16.91
N ALA A 77 -15.49 9.62 16.40
CA ALA A 77 -16.67 9.57 17.26
C ALA A 77 -16.67 8.27 18.10
N GLU A 78 -17.13 8.35 19.35
CA GLU A 78 -17.36 7.23 20.27
C GLU A 78 -18.48 6.27 19.80
N SER A 79 -18.63 6.05 18.49
CA SER A 79 -19.64 5.14 18.00
C SER A 79 -19.26 3.70 18.36
N PHE A 80 -20.06 3.08 19.24
CA PHE A 80 -19.94 1.68 19.69
C PHE A 80 -19.97 0.63 18.55
N ASN A 81 -20.22 1.05 17.30
CA ASN A 81 -19.90 0.26 16.13
C ASN A 81 -18.42 0.44 15.81
N ALA A 82 -17.59 -0.45 16.37
CA ALA A 82 -16.14 -0.44 16.19
C ALA A 82 -15.76 -0.19 14.72
N LEU A 83 -16.37 -0.90 13.76
CA LEU A 83 -16.10 -0.76 12.32
C LEU A 83 -16.39 0.64 11.72
N ALA A 84 -17.36 1.38 12.27
CA ALA A 84 -17.71 2.72 11.79
C ALA A 84 -16.84 3.81 12.44
N GLY A 85 -16.51 3.66 13.73
CA GLY A 85 -15.67 4.61 14.47
C GLY A 85 -14.26 4.77 13.90
N TRP A 86 -13.69 3.70 13.33
CA TRP A 86 -12.38 3.75 12.66
C TRP A 86 -12.39 4.54 11.34
N LEU A 87 -13.57 4.85 10.77
CA LEU A 87 -13.70 5.57 9.48
C LEU A 87 -13.95 7.07 9.63
N GLU A 88 -14.28 7.54 10.83
CA GLU A 88 -14.58 8.95 11.10
C GLU A 88 -13.41 9.90 10.77
N PRO A 89 -12.13 9.54 11.02
CA PRO A 89 -11.01 10.37 10.57
C PRO A 89 -10.95 10.53 9.05
N LEU A 90 -11.22 9.45 8.29
CA LEU A 90 -11.22 9.50 6.83
C LEU A 90 -12.32 10.38 6.27
N ARG A 91 -13.49 10.42 6.92
CA ARG A 91 -14.58 11.33 6.52
C ARG A 91 -14.19 12.79 6.67
N SER A 92 -13.49 13.12 7.75
CA SER A 92 -13.00 14.48 7.99
C SER A 92 -11.86 14.88 7.03
N LEU A 93 -11.11 13.88 6.55
CA LEU A 93 -9.98 14.08 5.63
C LEU A 93 -10.34 13.96 4.14
N GLU A 94 -11.56 13.54 3.80
CA GLU A 94 -12.05 13.44 2.42
C GLU A 94 -11.69 14.64 1.54
N PRO A 95 -11.92 15.91 1.96
CA PRO A 95 -11.59 17.07 1.11
C PRO A 95 -10.09 17.26 0.87
N TYR A 96 -9.22 16.73 1.73
CA TYR A 96 -7.76 16.87 1.62
C TYR A 96 -7.12 15.70 0.87
N LEU A 97 -7.68 14.50 1.01
CA LEU A 97 -7.18 13.30 0.34
C LEU A 97 -7.69 13.16 -1.09
N GLY A 98 -8.81 13.79 -1.42
CA GLY A 98 -9.43 13.67 -2.75
C GLY A 98 -9.95 12.25 -3.05
N VAL A 99 -10.10 11.41 -2.02
CA VAL A 99 -10.66 10.06 -2.13
C VAL A 99 -11.85 9.92 -1.20
N ALA A 100 -12.90 9.28 -1.69
CA ALA A 100 -14.10 9.04 -0.89
C ALA A 100 -13.79 8.03 0.24
N PRO A 101 -14.31 8.26 1.46
CA PRO A 101 -14.19 7.29 2.54
C PRO A 101 -15.03 6.05 2.21
N PRO A 102 -14.58 4.87 2.65
CA PRO A 102 -15.28 3.64 2.41
C PRO A 102 -16.59 3.61 3.21
N ARG A 103 -17.56 2.84 2.73
CA ARG A 103 -18.91 2.76 3.32
C ARG A 103 -19.22 1.34 3.74
N PHE A 104 -19.96 1.20 4.84
CA PHE A 104 -20.48 -0.10 5.25
C PHE A 104 -21.78 -0.41 4.48
N ASP A 105 -21.82 -1.55 3.78
CA ASP A 105 -23.02 -2.05 3.11
C ASP A 105 -23.75 -3.01 4.04
N ASP A 106 -24.85 -2.54 4.65
CA ASP A 106 -25.66 -3.32 5.59
C ASP A 106 -26.22 -4.62 4.98
N ARG A 107 -26.56 -4.59 3.69
CA ARG A 107 -27.14 -5.76 3.01
C ARG A 107 -26.10 -6.86 2.81
N ARG A 108 -24.86 -6.48 2.51
CA ARG A 108 -23.75 -7.40 2.29
C ARG A 108 -22.87 -7.62 3.52
N ARG A 109 -23.17 -6.92 4.62
CA ARG A 109 -22.39 -6.92 5.87
C ARG A 109 -20.88 -6.78 5.63
N ARG A 110 -20.48 -5.87 4.74
CA ARG A 110 -19.08 -5.67 4.36
C ARG A 110 -18.80 -4.22 4.03
N VAL A 111 -17.54 -3.83 4.07
CA VAL A 111 -17.10 -2.52 3.59
C VAL A 111 -17.00 -2.50 2.06
N VAL A 112 -17.46 -1.42 1.44
CA VAL A 112 -17.48 -1.18 -0.01
C VAL A 112 -16.95 0.22 -0.34
N GLY A 113 -16.52 0.42 -1.59
CA GLY A 113 -16.03 1.72 -2.05
C GLY A 113 -14.64 2.09 -1.51
N VAL A 114 -13.83 1.09 -1.16
CA VAL A 114 -12.44 1.27 -0.74
C VAL A 114 -11.59 1.63 -1.96
N SER A 115 -10.82 2.72 -1.88
CA SER A 115 -9.87 3.11 -2.93
C SER A 115 -8.47 2.56 -2.64
N ASP A 116 -7.67 2.37 -3.70
CA ASP A 116 -6.30 1.83 -3.57
C ASP A 116 -5.37 2.73 -2.75
N ALA A 117 -5.67 4.04 -2.66
CA ALA A 117 -4.93 4.98 -1.82
C ALA A 117 -5.10 4.69 -0.32
N LEU A 118 -6.21 4.05 0.06
CA LEU A 118 -6.50 3.67 1.45
C LEU A 118 -5.95 2.29 1.82
N VAL A 119 -5.45 1.53 0.84
CA VAL A 119 -5.02 0.14 1.03
C VAL A 119 -3.52 0.03 0.82
N CYS A 120 -2.85 -0.59 1.78
CA CYS A 120 -1.46 -0.95 1.65
C CYS A 120 -1.37 -2.32 0.96
N PRO A 121 -0.66 -2.45 -0.19
CA PRO A 121 -0.57 -3.74 -0.87
C PRO A 121 0.04 -4.86 -0.04
N THR A 122 0.79 -4.57 1.02
CA THR A 122 1.37 -5.58 1.93
C THR A 122 0.44 -5.99 3.08
N ASP A 123 -0.72 -5.33 3.23
CA ASP A 123 -1.71 -5.67 4.27
C ASP A 123 -2.34 -7.06 3.98
N PRO A 124 -2.30 -8.01 4.93
CA PRO A 124 -2.92 -9.34 4.78
C PRO A 124 -4.45 -9.34 4.71
N GLY A 125 -5.10 -8.17 4.84
CA GLY A 125 -6.55 -8.02 4.67
C GLY A 125 -7.24 -7.35 5.85
N ALA A 126 -6.52 -6.63 6.70
CA ALA A 126 -7.12 -5.83 7.77
C ALA A 126 -8.11 -4.79 7.22
N TRP A 127 -7.81 -4.25 6.03
CA TRP A 127 -8.71 -3.35 5.28
C TRP A 127 -10.08 -3.96 4.91
N LEU A 128 -10.24 -5.29 4.86
CA LEU A 128 -11.54 -5.90 4.56
C LEU A 128 -12.58 -5.62 5.65
N LEU A 129 -12.09 -5.46 6.89
CA LEU A 129 -12.90 -5.10 8.04
C LEU A 129 -12.98 -3.59 8.15
N ALA A 130 -11.83 -2.91 8.20
CA ALA A 130 -11.79 -1.49 8.52
C ALA A 130 -12.04 -0.56 7.31
N GLY A 131 -11.99 -1.06 6.07
CA GLY A 131 -12.06 -0.24 4.85
C GLY A 131 -10.77 0.47 4.46
N TRP A 132 -9.70 0.31 5.22
CA TRP A 132 -8.38 0.90 4.99
C TRP A 132 -7.31 0.14 5.78
N SER A 133 -6.05 0.29 5.38
CA SER A 133 -4.91 -0.45 5.95
C SER A 133 -4.10 0.32 6.99
N TYR A 134 -4.49 1.55 7.34
CA TYR A 134 -3.71 2.43 8.20
C TYR A 134 -4.46 2.67 9.51
N TYR A 135 -3.80 2.47 10.65
CA TYR A 135 -4.37 2.79 11.95
C TYR A 135 -4.11 4.26 12.29
N TYR A 136 -5.18 4.96 12.62
CA TYR A 136 -5.14 6.27 13.23
C TYR A 136 -5.49 6.13 14.71
N TYR A 137 -4.59 6.57 15.59
CA TYR A 137 -4.83 6.61 17.03
C TYR A 137 -5.15 8.05 17.45
N PRO A 138 -6.40 8.38 17.81
CA PRO A 138 -6.76 9.73 18.23
C PRO A 138 -6.12 10.13 19.58
N THR A 139 -6.18 11.44 19.81
CA THR A 139 -5.53 12.32 20.79
C THR A 139 -5.20 11.82 22.21
N GLU A 140 -5.88 10.81 22.76
CA GLU A 140 -5.54 10.31 24.11
C GLU A 140 -4.18 9.60 24.15
N MET A 141 -3.75 8.99 23.03
CA MET A 141 -2.38 8.49 22.91
C MET A 141 -1.36 9.60 22.57
N MET A 142 -1.79 10.73 21.99
CA MET A 142 -0.92 11.86 21.64
C MET A 142 -0.54 12.75 22.84
N GLN A 143 -1.26 12.64 23.96
CA GLN A 143 -0.91 13.31 25.22
C GLN A 143 0.22 12.59 25.97
N PHE A 144 0.57 11.36 25.58
CA PHE A 144 1.69 10.66 26.17
C PHE A 144 3.01 11.25 25.67
N PRO A 145 4.00 11.49 26.55
CA PRO A 145 5.32 11.89 26.11
C PRO A 145 5.88 10.85 25.14
N GLU A 146 6.63 11.29 24.11
CA GLU A 146 7.17 10.41 23.05
C GLU A 146 7.88 9.17 23.62
N ASP A 147 8.58 9.31 24.75
CA ASP A 147 9.26 8.22 25.45
C ASP A 147 8.32 7.14 25.98
N LEU A 148 7.09 7.51 26.35
CA LEU A 148 6.06 6.57 26.77
C LEU A 148 5.43 5.90 25.56
N LEU A 149 5.14 6.65 24.49
CA LEU A 149 4.66 6.09 23.22
C LEU A 149 5.63 5.05 22.65
N LYS A 150 6.94 5.33 22.64
CA LYS A 150 7.98 4.37 22.25
C LYS A 150 7.98 3.08 23.11
N ARG A 151 7.44 3.13 24.34
CA ARG A 151 7.37 1.99 25.28
C ARG A 151 6.05 1.22 25.21
N VAL A 152 4.92 1.91 25.05
CA VAL A 152 3.58 1.30 25.06
C VAL A 152 3.06 0.98 23.65
N ALA A 153 3.55 1.69 22.64
CA ALA A 153 3.33 1.39 21.23
C ALA A 153 4.66 0.86 20.65
N PRO A 154 4.89 -0.47 20.65
CA PRO A 154 6.12 -1.08 20.11
C PRO A 154 6.35 -0.84 18.60
N MET A 155 5.51 -0.01 17.98
CA MET A 155 5.43 0.26 16.54
C MET A 155 5.68 1.74 16.19
N TYR A 156 6.04 2.60 17.16
CA TYR A 156 6.46 3.99 16.89
C TYR A 156 7.90 4.01 16.36
N ARG A 157 8.06 3.84 15.04
CA ARG A 157 9.37 3.99 14.39
C ARG A 157 9.63 5.48 14.13
N GLU A 158 10.86 5.88 14.40
CA GLU A 158 11.42 7.25 14.54
C GLU A 158 11.28 8.21 13.33
N GLY A 159 10.38 7.94 12.38
CA GLY A 159 10.18 8.74 11.16
C GLY A 159 8.80 9.37 10.96
N SER A 160 7.85 9.23 11.90
CA SER A 160 6.44 9.67 11.72
C SER A 160 5.98 10.79 12.68
N SER A 161 6.85 11.27 13.56
CA SER A 161 6.56 12.43 14.42
C SER A 161 7.68 13.43 14.28
N SER A 162 7.57 14.33 13.32
CA SER A 162 8.45 15.49 13.27
C SER A 162 7.79 16.74 13.86
N ASN A 163 6.46 16.80 14.04
CA ASN A 163 5.79 18.09 14.34
C ASN A 163 4.45 17.99 15.13
N GLY A 164 4.31 17.03 16.06
CA GLY A 164 3.06 16.87 16.83
C GLY A 164 1.84 16.50 15.95
N LEU A 165 2.08 15.82 14.83
CA LEU A 165 1.07 15.25 13.96
C LEU A 165 0.60 13.90 14.51
N PRO A 166 -0.61 13.44 14.17
CA PRO A 166 -1.11 12.15 14.63
C PRO A 166 -0.24 11.00 14.14
N VAL A 167 -0.04 9.99 14.99
CA VAL A 167 0.68 8.78 14.60
C VAL A 167 -0.23 7.94 13.71
N LEU A 168 0.00 8.01 12.40
CA LEU A 168 -0.46 7.00 11.47
C LEU A 168 0.48 5.80 11.55
N LEU A 169 -0.08 4.65 11.91
CA LEU A 169 0.62 3.38 11.89
C LEU A 169 0.13 2.55 10.70
N ASP A 170 1.05 1.90 10.00
CA ASP A 170 0.70 0.80 9.11
C ASP A 170 0.06 -0.32 9.96
N ALA A 171 -0.94 -1.03 9.43
CA ALA A 171 -1.70 -2.01 10.21
C ALA A 171 -0.89 -3.20 10.71
N GLN A 172 0.37 -3.31 10.30
CA GLN A 172 1.29 -4.37 10.66
C GLN A 172 2.74 -3.84 10.74
N PRO A 173 3.63 -4.50 11.49
CA PRO A 173 5.01 -4.04 11.72
C PRO A 173 5.95 -4.18 10.50
N TRP A 174 5.46 -4.13 9.27
CA TRP A 174 6.23 -4.53 8.08
C TRP A 174 7.17 -3.48 7.52
N HIS A 175 7.69 -2.59 8.37
CA HIS A 175 8.75 -1.66 8.00
C HIS A 175 9.80 -1.66 9.10
#